data_AF-A0A8T7CZI2-F1
#
_entry.id   AF-A0A8T7CZI2-F1
#
_cell.length_a   1.000
_cell.length_b   1.000
_cell.length_c   1.000
_cell.angle_alpha   90.00
_cell.angle_beta   90.00
_cell.angle_gamma   90.00
#
_symmetry.space_group_name_H-M   'P 1'
#
loop_
_entity.id
_entity.type
_entity.pdbx_description
1 polymer ?
#
loop_
_entity_poly.entity_id
_entity_poly.type
_entity_poly.pdbx_seq_one_letter_code
_entity_poly.pdbx_strand_id
1 'polypeptide(L)'
;SFNWNGMCAECHSTNLQKNYDSKTDTFKTSWSEINVSCESCHGPASNHVSWAKKKPEDRSAVNKGLELLFDERNAVLWQMDAEKGSAVRSHKRETDKEIEVCAQCHSRRGSISDDYSPGKPFLNHYMPRLLDEGMYFADGQIQDEVYVYGSFLQSKMYHQGVTCSDCHEPHSLQLKQQGNGVCLQCHEAEKFDSKKHHFHDMGDAGASCAECHMPPRDYMVVDPRHDHSMRIPRPDLSVKTGVPNACNNCHEDEDASWASSKTREWYGDPATGFQQYTEALHAARTGDRDAGKLLAAQIRDTATPDIARATSLSFLPSYLDQANADALQAGLEDESALVRLASVSALENLPAQIKVQWAYPLLSDEVRVVRIEAARILASIPLGDLPEQQRKVVDSATEEYIYSQMVNADRPESQLNLGNFYVAKQQFDKAKAAYQKSIELDSSFIAVYINLADLYRIQKNDKDANAILEKAKQLSPDNAVVHYSLGLSLIRQQKNDEAVSELKMAAELAQDNARYVYVYAVALNSTGDSAGAIKQLQGAHQRFPVDVDILSALVSFHRDAGNQFAAETYMKKLQKLDR
;
A
#
# COMPACT_ATOMS: atom_id res chain seq x y z
N SER A 1 14.11 -15.22 8.66
CA SER A 1 13.28 -13.99 8.59
C SER A 1 12.21 -13.88 9.68
N PHE A 2 11.53 -14.95 10.12
CA PHE A 2 10.52 -14.86 11.19
C PHE A 2 11.10 -15.07 12.60
N ASN A 3 11.26 -13.99 13.35
CA ASN A 3 11.66 -14.02 14.75
C ASN A 3 10.79 -13.07 15.59
N TRP A 4 10.82 -13.24 16.91
CA TRP A 4 10.02 -12.44 17.84
C TRP A 4 10.30 -10.93 17.71
N ASN A 5 11.57 -10.52 17.52
CA ASN A 5 11.96 -9.11 17.41
C ASN A 5 11.33 -8.41 16.21
N GLY A 6 11.27 -9.08 15.05
CA GLY A 6 10.77 -8.51 13.81
C GLY A 6 9.27 -8.73 13.56
N MET A 7 8.60 -9.60 14.32
CA MET A 7 7.20 -9.99 14.07
C MET A 7 6.25 -9.66 15.22
N CYS A 8 6.73 -9.69 16.47
CA CYS A 8 5.86 -9.62 17.64
C CYS A 8 6.21 -8.46 18.56
N ALA A 9 7.51 -8.24 18.78
CA ALA A 9 7.99 -7.43 19.90
C ALA A 9 7.49 -5.98 19.85
N GLU A 10 7.42 -5.36 18.67
CA GLU A 10 7.05 -3.94 18.55
C GLU A 10 5.64 -3.67 19.08
N CYS A 11 4.68 -4.54 18.77
CA CYS A 11 3.30 -4.39 19.22
C CYS A 11 3.02 -5.02 20.60
N HIS A 12 3.95 -5.82 21.14
CA HIS A 12 3.76 -6.61 22.36
C HIS A 12 4.81 -6.30 23.44
N SER A 13 5.48 -5.14 23.37
CA SER A 13 6.43 -4.67 24.37
C SER A 13 6.42 -3.16 24.46
N THR A 14 6.68 -2.63 25.65
CA THR A 14 6.81 -1.19 25.89
C THR A 14 8.26 -0.75 25.72
N ASN A 15 8.49 0.34 24.98
CA ASN A 15 9.82 0.93 24.77
C ASN A 15 10.85 -0.09 24.25
N LEU A 16 10.46 -0.83 23.20
CA LEU A 16 11.31 -1.83 22.59
C LEU A 16 12.52 -1.20 21.90
N GLN A 17 13.70 -1.76 22.18
CA GLN A 17 14.95 -1.45 21.49
C GLN A 17 15.51 -2.75 20.93
N LYS A 18 15.39 -2.97 19.60
CA LYS A 18 15.86 -4.22 18.96
C LYS A 18 17.37 -4.42 19.15
N ASN A 19 18.15 -3.34 19.06
CA ASN A 19 19.62 -3.34 19.12
C ASN A 19 20.24 -4.44 18.26
N TYR A 20 19.81 -4.54 17.00
CA TYR A 20 20.33 -5.52 16.06
C TYR A 20 21.69 -5.07 15.52
N ASP A 21 22.70 -5.94 15.60
CA ASP A 21 24.01 -5.74 15.01
C ASP A 21 24.14 -6.57 13.72
N SER A 22 24.14 -5.88 12.58
CA SER A 22 24.20 -6.51 11.26
C SER A 22 25.51 -7.24 10.96
N LYS A 23 26.62 -6.89 11.64
CA LYS A 23 27.93 -7.52 11.43
C LYS A 23 28.03 -8.86 12.14
N THR A 24 27.48 -8.94 13.35
CA THR A 24 27.51 -10.17 14.15
C THR A 24 26.24 -11.01 13.99
N ASP A 25 25.22 -10.44 13.35
CA ASP A 25 23.88 -11.05 13.20
C ASP A 25 23.24 -11.38 14.55
N THR A 26 23.40 -10.48 15.52
CA THR A 26 22.90 -10.67 16.89
C THR A 26 21.95 -9.57 17.32
N PHE A 27 20.98 -9.93 18.16
CA PHE A 27 20.09 -8.99 18.82
C PHE A 27 20.52 -8.78 20.27
N LYS A 28 20.56 -7.53 20.72
CA LYS A 28 20.68 -7.16 22.15
C LYS A 28 19.40 -6.50 22.63
N THR A 29 18.29 -7.17 22.37
CA THR A 29 16.96 -6.58 22.55
C THR A 29 16.68 -6.27 24.01
N SER A 30 16.18 -5.07 24.26
CA SER A 30 15.73 -4.61 25.57
C SER A 30 14.38 -3.94 25.46
N TRP A 31 13.61 -3.93 26.55
CA TRP A 31 12.31 -3.29 26.66
C TRP A 31 12.11 -2.83 28.11
N SER A 32 11.20 -1.88 28.34
CA SER A 32 10.81 -1.48 29.70
C SER A 32 9.91 -2.55 30.35
N GLU A 33 8.91 -3.03 29.61
CA GLU A 33 7.91 -3.99 30.07
C GLU A 33 7.49 -4.93 28.93
N ILE A 34 7.17 -6.18 29.28
CA ILE A 34 6.53 -7.10 28.35
C ILE A 34 5.02 -6.83 28.37
N ASN A 35 4.39 -6.77 27.19
CA ASN A 35 3.03 -6.25 26.91
C ASN A 35 2.95 -4.72 26.74
N VAL A 36 1.78 -4.27 26.25
CA VAL A 36 1.42 -2.86 26.13
C VAL A 36 1.13 -2.31 27.53
N SER A 37 1.96 -1.39 28.00
CA SER A 37 1.80 -0.74 29.32
C SER A 37 1.45 0.74 29.18
N CYS A 38 1.29 1.44 30.30
CA CYS A 38 0.94 2.87 30.33
C CYS A 38 1.88 3.72 29.44
N GLU A 39 3.16 3.37 29.38
CA GLU A 39 4.15 4.16 28.64
C GLU A 39 4.01 4.02 27.12
N SER A 40 3.41 2.93 26.63
CA SER A 40 3.12 2.73 25.20
C SER A 40 2.18 3.79 24.63
N CYS A 41 1.35 4.38 25.48
CA CYS A 41 0.36 5.39 25.09
C CYS A 41 0.62 6.77 25.68
N HIS A 42 1.24 6.86 26.86
CA HIS A 42 1.41 8.12 27.58
C HIS A 42 2.85 8.63 27.67
N GLY A 43 3.81 7.88 27.12
CA GLY A 43 5.24 8.15 27.23
C GLY A 43 5.83 7.70 28.59
N PRO A 44 7.13 7.94 28.83
CA PRO A 44 7.82 7.45 30.01
C PRO A 44 7.16 7.88 31.34
N ALA A 45 6.97 6.94 32.26
CA ALA A 45 6.27 7.17 33.53
C ALA A 45 7.12 7.90 34.58
N SER A 46 8.40 8.18 34.31
CA SER A 46 9.33 8.80 35.26
C SER A 46 8.83 10.14 35.83
N ASN A 47 8.22 10.96 34.97
CA ASN A 47 7.60 12.23 35.34
C ASN A 47 6.32 12.01 36.17
N HIS A 48 5.51 11.01 35.82
CA HIS A 48 4.32 10.63 36.57
C HIS A 48 4.66 10.11 37.98
N VAL A 49 5.66 9.23 38.10
CA VAL A 49 6.16 8.73 39.39
C VAL A 49 6.69 9.87 40.25
N SER A 50 7.42 10.81 39.64
CA SER A 50 7.92 12.00 40.34
C SER A 50 6.76 12.89 40.83
N TRP A 51 5.72 13.07 40.01
CA TRP A 51 4.49 13.75 40.42
C TRP A 51 3.76 13.01 41.55
N ALA A 52 3.60 11.69 41.45
CA ALA A 52 2.89 10.88 42.44
C ALA A 52 3.61 10.82 43.80
N LYS A 53 4.93 10.96 43.84
CA LYS A 53 5.70 11.01 45.10
C LYS A 53 5.57 12.34 45.84
N LYS A 54 5.10 13.40 45.19
CA LYS A 54 4.83 14.68 45.84
C LYS A 54 3.67 14.56 46.83
N LYS A 55 3.68 15.40 47.86
CA LYS A 55 2.55 15.51 48.80
C LYS A 55 1.28 15.90 48.05
N PRO A 56 0.07 15.50 48.48
CA PRO A 56 -1.18 15.80 47.78
C PRO A 56 -1.35 17.29 47.43
N GLU A 57 -0.96 18.19 48.33
CA GLU A 57 -0.98 19.64 48.13
C GLU A 57 -0.04 20.14 47.01
N ASP A 58 1.00 19.38 46.69
CA ASP A 58 2.02 19.71 45.70
C ASP A 58 1.76 19.05 44.32
N ARG A 59 0.66 18.31 44.17
CA ARG A 59 0.27 17.59 42.93
C ARG A 59 -0.57 18.46 41.99
N SER A 60 -0.09 19.64 41.64
CA SER A 60 -0.84 20.63 40.85
C SER A 60 -0.82 20.43 39.32
N ALA A 61 0.02 19.54 38.79
CA ALA A 61 0.15 19.33 37.35
C ALA A 61 -1.12 18.69 36.75
N VAL A 62 -1.77 19.36 35.80
CA VAL A 62 -3.01 18.92 35.14
C VAL A 62 -2.85 17.56 34.46
N ASN A 63 -1.72 17.33 33.80
CA ASN A 63 -1.38 16.08 33.14
C ASN A 63 -0.86 15.00 34.09
N LYS A 64 -0.80 15.27 35.40
CA LYS A 64 -0.30 14.33 36.41
C LYS A 64 1.12 13.81 36.08
N GLY A 65 1.92 14.60 35.35
CA GLY A 65 3.26 14.20 34.90
C GLY A 65 3.30 13.22 33.73
N LEU A 66 2.19 12.95 33.04
CA LEU A 66 2.18 12.18 31.78
C LEU A 66 2.66 13.04 30.60
N GLU A 67 3.41 12.46 29.67
CA GLU A 67 3.90 13.18 28.49
C GLU A 67 2.77 13.44 27.49
N LEU A 68 1.90 12.45 27.30
CA LEU A 68 0.74 12.56 26.42
C LEU A 68 -0.58 12.33 27.17
N LEU A 69 -1.58 13.18 26.90
CA LEU A 69 -2.97 12.95 27.26
C LEU A 69 -3.82 12.85 26.00
N PHE A 70 -4.81 11.95 26.02
CA PHE A 70 -5.91 11.90 25.05
C PHE A 70 -6.99 12.90 25.44
N ASP A 71 -6.66 14.19 25.38
CA ASP A 71 -7.52 15.30 25.76
C ASP A 71 -8.29 15.93 24.59
N GLU A 72 -8.18 15.36 23.38
CA GLU A 72 -8.83 15.85 22.16
C GLU A 72 -10.36 15.89 22.26
N ARG A 73 -10.90 15.19 23.25
CA ARG A 73 -12.33 15.06 23.56
C ARG A 73 -12.77 15.93 24.75
N ASN A 74 -11.84 16.66 25.38
CA ASN A 74 -12.18 17.54 26.50
C ASN A 74 -13.14 18.64 26.03
N ALA A 75 -14.26 18.79 26.74
CA ALA A 75 -15.33 19.74 26.39
C ALA A 75 -15.95 19.55 24.99
N VAL A 76 -15.76 18.38 24.37
CA VAL A 76 -16.43 18.02 23.11
C VAL A 76 -17.76 17.37 23.42
N LEU A 77 -18.81 17.85 22.74
CA LEU A 77 -20.14 17.28 22.77
C LEU A 77 -20.52 16.82 21.37
N TRP A 78 -21.18 15.65 21.29
CA TRP A 78 -21.85 15.20 20.08
C TRP A 78 -23.29 15.71 20.12
N GLN A 79 -23.59 16.73 19.31
CA GLN A 79 -24.90 17.39 19.28
C GLN A 79 -25.77 16.75 18.20
N MET A 80 -26.90 16.16 18.59
CA MET A 80 -27.81 15.51 17.65
C MET A 80 -28.40 16.52 16.65
N ASP A 81 -28.20 16.27 15.35
CA ASP A 81 -28.91 16.99 14.30
C ASP A 81 -30.31 16.37 14.15
N ALA A 82 -31.35 17.11 14.53
CA ALA A 82 -32.73 16.60 14.55
C ALA A 82 -33.28 16.22 13.16
N GLU A 83 -32.75 16.79 12.07
CA GLU A 83 -33.18 16.44 10.72
C GLU A 83 -32.47 15.17 10.24
N LYS A 84 -31.16 15.11 10.46
CA LYS A 84 -30.34 13.97 10.02
C LYS A 84 -30.46 12.76 10.94
N GLY A 85 -30.80 12.95 12.22
CA GLY A 85 -30.75 11.93 13.27
C GLY A 85 -29.32 11.46 13.57
N SER A 86 -28.31 12.21 13.11
CA SER A 86 -26.89 11.91 13.32
C SER A 86 -26.21 13.11 13.97
N ALA A 87 -25.36 12.87 14.96
CA ALA A 87 -24.73 13.93 15.73
C ALA A 87 -23.58 14.61 14.99
N VAL A 88 -23.37 15.88 15.32
CA VAL A 88 -22.26 16.71 14.86
C VAL A 88 -21.36 17.01 16.05
N ARG A 89 -20.04 16.89 15.86
CA ARG A 89 -19.03 17.21 16.87
C ARG A 89 -19.03 18.72 17.13
N SER A 90 -19.11 19.15 18.40
CA SER A 90 -19.21 20.58 18.75
C SER A 90 -17.96 21.40 18.43
N HIS A 91 -16.79 20.76 18.34
CA HIS A 91 -15.53 21.37 17.97
C HIS A 91 -14.84 20.51 16.91
N LYS A 92 -14.11 21.12 15.97
CA LYS A 92 -13.28 20.38 15.01
C LYS A 92 -12.16 19.64 15.76
N ARG A 93 -11.79 18.44 15.32
CA ARG A 93 -10.59 17.77 15.81
C ARG A 93 -9.36 18.48 15.24
N GLU A 94 -8.40 18.86 16.09
CA GLU A 94 -7.23 19.66 15.70
C GLU A 94 -5.96 18.81 15.50
N THR A 95 -5.90 17.63 16.11
CA THR A 95 -4.77 16.70 15.99
C THR A 95 -5.28 15.29 15.73
N ASP A 96 -4.38 14.35 15.45
CA ASP A 96 -4.69 12.91 15.33
C ASP A 96 -3.93 12.07 16.37
N LYS A 97 -3.44 12.69 17.45
CA LYS A 97 -2.48 12.07 18.37
C LYS A 97 -3.00 10.77 19.01
N GLU A 98 -4.27 10.69 19.38
CA GLU A 98 -4.85 9.46 19.92
C GLU A 98 -4.86 8.35 18.85
N ILE A 99 -5.32 8.70 17.65
CA ILE A 99 -5.44 7.76 16.53
C ILE A 99 -4.07 7.24 16.12
N GLU A 100 -3.08 8.13 16.02
CA GLU A 100 -1.70 7.79 15.64
C GLU A 100 -1.00 6.91 16.68
N VAL A 101 -1.26 7.12 17.97
CA VAL A 101 -0.75 6.24 19.04
C VAL A 101 -1.33 4.83 18.92
N CYS A 102 -2.61 4.69 18.53
CA CYS A 102 -3.20 3.38 18.26
C CYS A 102 -2.69 2.77 16.95
N ALA A 103 -2.50 3.59 15.91
CA ALA A 103 -2.00 3.18 14.60
C ALA A 103 -0.59 2.58 14.68
N GLN A 104 0.20 2.96 15.69
CA GLN A 104 1.50 2.37 16.01
C GLN A 104 1.44 0.85 16.20
N CYS A 105 0.28 0.25 16.45
CA CYS A 105 0.10 -1.21 16.49
C CYS A 105 -0.97 -1.67 15.52
N HIS A 106 -2.09 -0.94 15.44
CA HIS A 106 -3.30 -1.30 14.71
C HIS A 106 -3.30 -0.88 13.23
N SER A 107 -2.14 -1.02 12.58
CA SER A 107 -1.96 -0.74 11.16
C SER A 107 -1.01 -1.74 10.52
N ARG A 108 -1.23 -2.04 9.24
CA ARG A 108 -0.21 -2.64 8.39
C ARG A 108 0.73 -1.55 7.90
N ARG A 109 1.97 -1.59 8.36
CA ARG A 109 2.96 -0.52 8.17
C ARG A 109 4.39 -1.09 8.15
N GLY A 110 5.35 -0.29 7.68
CA GLY A 110 6.77 -0.49 7.94
C GLY A 110 7.31 0.57 8.91
N SER A 111 8.18 0.18 9.84
CA SER A 111 8.87 1.11 10.75
C SER A 111 10.03 1.75 10.01
N ILE A 112 10.09 3.08 9.99
CA ILE A 112 11.16 3.86 9.33
C ILE A 112 12.06 4.58 10.33
N SER A 113 11.79 4.38 11.63
CA SER A 113 12.56 4.92 12.74
C SER A 113 12.32 4.11 14.01
N ASP A 114 13.30 4.12 14.91
CA ASP A 114 13.26 3.45 16.22
C ASP A 114 13.20 4.44 17.41
N ASP A 115 13.01 5.74 17.14
CA ASP A 115 12.94 6.80 18.14
C ASP A 115 11.50 7.30 18.43
N TYR A 116 10.49 6.48 18.11
CA TYR A 116 9.08 6.84 18.34
C TYR A 116 8.80 7.12 19.82
N SER A 117 7.98 8.14 20.08
CA SER A 117 7.41 8.42 21.39
C SER A 117 5.94 8.82 21.21
N PRO A 118 5.04 8.46 22.15
CA PRO A 118 3.62 8.76 22.00
C PRO A 118 3.34 10.24 21.74
N GLY A 119 2.49 10.52 20.75
CA GLY A 119 2.12 11.88 20.34
C GLY A 119 3.07 12.52 19.33
N LYS A 120 4.13 11.82 18.91
CA LYS A 120 4.90 12.20 17.72
C LYS A 120 4.15 11.79 16.44
N PRO A 121 4.26 12.57 15.35
CA PRO A 121 3.54 12.29 14.10
C PRO A 121 3.82 10.89 13.57
N PHE A 122 2.78 10.11 13.29
CA PHE A 122 2.90 8.72 12.85
C PHE A 122 3.80 8.56 11.62
N LEU A 123 3.61 9.43 10.62
CA LEU A 123 4.37 9.42 9.37
C LEU A 123 5.84 9.86 9.50
N ASN A 124 6.30 10.21 10.71
CA ASN A 124 7.74 10.39 10.99
C ASN A 124 8.45 9.09 11.41
N HIS A 125 7.69 8.07 11.79
CA HIS A 125 8.25 6.82 12.35
C HIS A 125 7.72 5.58 11.65
N TYR A 126 6.58 5.69 10.94
CA TYR A 126 5.91 4.60 10.29
C TYR A 126 5.42 4.98 8.89
N MET A 127 5.46 4.02 7.97
CA MET A 127 4.91 4.12 6.63
C MET A 127 3.73 3.14 6.50
N PRO A 128 2.46 3.60 6.49
CA PRO A 128 1.31 2.71 6.36
C PRO A 128 1.20 2.18 4.94
N ARG A 129 0.61 0.99 4.79
CA ARG A 129 0.17 0.51 3.47
C ARG A 129 -1.04 1.33 2.99
N LEU A 130 -1.07 1.59 1.69
CA LEU A 130 -2.21 2.21 1.00
C LEU A 130 -3.32 1.16 0.77
N LEU A 131 -4.36 1.50 0.00
CA LEU A 131 -5.43 0.57 -0.39
C LEU A 131 -4.95 -0.37 -1.51
N ASP A 132 -3.89 -1.12 -1.24
CA ASP A 132 -3.23 -2.00 -2.21
C ASP A 132 -4.11 -3.18 -2.62
N GLU A 133 -3.97 -3.62 -3.87
CA GLU A 133 -4.61 -4.85 -4.33
C GLU A 133 -4.10 -6.08 -3.55
N GLY A 134 -5.01 -7.01 -3.24
CA GLY A 134 -4.74 -8.17 -2.40
C GLY A 134 -4.87 -7.89 -0.91
N MET A 135 -4.65 -6.64 -0.47
CA MET A 135 -4.82 -6.21 0.92
C MET A 135 -6.19 -5.58 1.17
N TYR A 136 -6.68 -4.83 0.16
CA TYR A 136 -7.99 -4.21 0.16
C TYR A 136 -8.72 -4.46 -1.17
N PHE A 137 -10.04 -4.61 -1.10
CA PHE A 137 -10.91 -4.55 -2.26
C PHE A 137 -10.87 -3.15 -2.90
N ALA A 138 -11.35 -3.03 -4.14
CA ALA A 138 -11.29 -1.76 -4.88
C ALA A 138 -12.08 -0.63 -4.21
N ASP A 139 -13.05 -0.99 -3.37
CA ASP A 139 -13.83 -0.06 -2.58
C ASP A 139 -13.22 0.24 -1.20
N GLY A 140 -12.03 -0.29 -0.92
CA GLY A 140 -11.30 -0.09 0.32
C GLY A 140 -11.71 -1.05 1.44
N GLN A 141 -12.65 -1.97 1.23
CA GLN A 141 -12.93 -2.99 2.25
C GLN A 141 -11.70 -3.87 2.49
N ILE A 142 -11.53 -4.33 3.74
CA ILE A 142 -10.45 -5.25 4.11
C ILE A 142 -10.52 -6.55 3.30
N GLN A 143 -9.40 -6.97 2.71
CA GLN A 143 -9.24 -8.25 2.02
C GLN A 143 -8.28 -9.19 2.76
N ASP A 144 -7.21 -8.66 3.37
CA ASP A 144 -6.19 -9.43 4.11
C ASP A 144 -5.72 -8.64 5.36
N GLU A 145 -4.59 -9.02 6.00
CA GLU A 145 -4.13 -8.43 7.26
C GLU A 145 -3.71 -6.96 7.15
N VAL A 146 -4.69 -6.07 7.35
CA VAL A 146 -4.48 -4.63 7.31
C VAL A 146 -4.77 -3.91 8.63
N TYR A 147 -5.23 -4.67 9.64
CA TYR A 147 -5.73 -4.16 10.92
C TYR A 147 -6.88 -3.16 10.68
N VAL A 148 -6.93 -2.02 11.39
CA VAL A 148 -8.08 -1.10 11.35
C VAL A 148 -7.72 0.31 10.92
N TYR A 149 -6.46 0.76 11.04
CA TYR A 149 -6.08 2.15 10.79
C TYR A 149 -6.40 2.63 9.37
N GLY A 150 -5.97 1.89 8.34
CA GLY A 150 -6.24 2.27 6.94
C GLY A 150 -7.74 2.31 6.63
N SER A 151 -8.50 1.35 7.17
CA SER A 151 -9.96 1.36 7.07
C SER A 151 -10.62 2.51 7.84
N PHE A 152 -10.06 2.93 8.97
CA PHE A 152 -10.59 4.05 9.73
C PHE A 152 -10.35 5.39 9.03
N LEU A 153 -9.18 5.59 8.41
CA LEU A 153 -8.86 6.80 7.65
C LEU A 153 -9.84 7.07 6.49
N GLN A 154 -10.38 6.01 5.87
CA GLN A 154 -11.39 6.14 4.81
C GLN A 154 -12.82 6.35 5.33
N SER A 155 -13.04 6.29 6.65
CA SER A 155 -14.38 6.39 7.23
C SER A 155 -14.87 7.82 7.31
N LYS A 156 -16.19 8.02 7.13
CA LYS A 156 -16.81 9.31 7.44
C LYS A 156 -16.59 9.71 8.90
N MET A 157 -16.50 8.73 9.81
CA MET A 157 -16.30 8.96 11.24
C MET A 157 -14.97 9.65 11.54
N TYR A 158 -13.88 9.18 10.93
CA TYR A 158 -12.57 9.82 11.05
C TYR A 158 -12.63 11.30 10.61
N HIS A 159 -13.27 11.58 9.47
CA HIS A 159 -13.43 12.93 8.93
C HIS A 159 -14.42 13.82 9.70
N GLN A 160 -15.33 13.24 10.49
CA GLN A 160 -16.19 13.98 11.44
C GLN A 160 -15.53 14.19 12.81
N GLY A 161 -14.27 13.77 12.99
CA GLY A 161 -13.51 14.00 14.21
C GLY A 161 -13.71 12.95 15.30
N VAL A 162 -14.27 11.77 14.97
CA VAL A 162 -14.35 10.61 15.87
C VAL A 162 -12.94 10.11 16.16
N THR A 163 -12.65 9.72 17.41
CA THR A 163 -11.42 9.01 17.79
C THR A 163 -11.73 7.63 18.34
N CYS A 164 -10.71 6.80 18.56
CA CYS A 164 -10.88 5.42 19.05
C CYS A 164 -11.67 5.39 20.37
N SER A 165 -11.42 6.35 21.26
CA SER A 165 -12.04 6.50 22.57
C SER A 165 -13.45 7.08 22.54
N ASP A 166 -14.04 7.36 21.38
CA ASP A 166 -15.49 7.59 21.26
C ASP A 166 -16.25 6.24 21.27
N CYS A 167 -15.62 5.17 20.79
CA CYS A 167 -16.23 3.84 20.72
C CYS A 167 -15.67 2.85 21.76
N HIS A 168 -14.37 2.95 22.06
CA HIS A 168 -13.66 2.04 22.96
C HIS A 168 -13.29 2.72 24.29
N GLU A 169 -13.10 1.90 25.32
CA GLU A 169 -12.43 2.30 26.54
C GLU A 169 -11.00 1.72 26.51
N PRO A 170 -9.95 2.56 26.31
CA PRO A 170 -8.60 2.08 26.04
C PRO A 170 -7.92 1.27 27.15
N HIS A 171 -8.38 1.34 28.41
CA HIS A 171 -7.74 0.64 29.53
C HIS A 171 -8.32 -0.75 29.78
N SER A 172 -9.60 -0.94 29.48
CA SER A 172 -10.34 -2.20 29.61
C SER A 172 -10.48 -2.94 28.29
N LEU A 173 -10.20 -2.26 27.17
CA LEU A 173 -10.35 -2.74 25.80
C LEU A 173 -11.80 -3.07 25.41
N GLN A 174 -12.76 -2.71 26.25
CA GLN A 174 -14.18 -2.92 25.99
C GLN A 174 -14.76 -1.80 25.13
N LEU A 175 -15.88 -2.09 24.48
CA LEU A 175 -16.72 -1.04 23.91
C LEU A 175 -17.32 -0.19 25.05
N LYS A 176 -17.45 1.11 24.80
CA LYS A 176 -18.10 2.04 25.75
C LYS A 176 -19.56 1.72 25.99
N GLN A 177 -20.21 1.15 24.98
CA GLN A 177 -21.57 0.64 25.03
C GLN A 177 -21.62 -0.67 24.24
N GLN A 178 -22.47 -1.59 24.67
CA GLN A 178 -22.59 -2.91 24.03
C GLN A 178 -23.48 -2.85 22.79
N GLY A 179 -23.16 -3.67 21.78
CA GLY A 179 -23.92 -3.79 20.53
C GLY A 179 -24.15 -2.44 19.83
N ASN A 180 -25.35 -2.23 19.29
CA ASN A 180 -25.73 -0.99 18.60
C ASN A 180 -25.59 0.25 19.47
N GLY A 181 -25.61 0.11 20.80
CA GLY A 181 -25.43 1.19 21.76
C GLY A 181 -24.18 2.04 21.52
N VAL A 182 -23.12 1.48 20.94
CA VAL A 182 -21.90 2.24 20.60
C VAL A 182 -22.17 3.27 19.49
N CYS A 183 -22.92 2.88 18.45
CA CYS A 183 -23.32 3.74 17.33
C CYS A 183 -24.37 4.77 17.79
N LEU A 184 -25.28 4.35 18.70
CA LEU A 184 -26.37 5.17 19.20
C LEU A 184 -25.94 6.33 20.10
N GLN A 185 -24.66 6.41 20.46
CA GLN A 185 -24.08 7.60 21.08
C GLN A 185 -24.15 8.82 20.14
N CYS A 186 -24.13 8.58 18.83
CA CYS A 186 -24.17 9.62 17.80
C CYS A 186 -25.33 9.45 16.81
N HIS A 187 -26.02 8.31 16.80
CA HIS A 187 -27.13 8.04 15.89
C HIS A 187 -28.44 7.84 16.66
N GLU A 188 -29.51 8.48 16.20
CA GLU A 188 -30.82 8.40 16.84
C GLU A 188 -31.42 6.99 16.72
N ALA A 189 -31.70 6.36 17.87
CA ALA A 189 -32.19 4.98 17.95
C ALA A 189 -33.51 4.77 17.20
N GLU A 190 -34.47 5.68 17.36
CA GLU A 190 -35.77 5.58 16.70
C GLU A 190 -35.67 5.57 15.16
N LYS A 191 -34.59 6.17 14.64
CA LYS A 191 -34.32 6.24 13.21
C LYS A 191 -33.49 5.06 12.70
N PHE A 192 -32.40 4.72 13.39
CA PHE A 192 -31.39 3.79 12.89
C PHE A 192 -31.46 2.39 13.52
N ASP A 193 -31.80 2.26 14.81
CA ASP A 193 -31.94 0.96 15.49
C ASP A 193 -33.40 0.51 15.48
N SER A 194 -33.93 0.36 14.26
CA SER A 194 -35.30 -0.06 14.05
C SER A 194 -35.43 -1.01 12.87
N LYS A 195 -36.41 -1.91 12.94
CA LYS A 195 -36.74 -2.83 11.83
C LYS A 195 -37.02 -2.10 10.50
N LYS A 196 -37.44 -0.83 10.52
CA LYS A 196 -37.62 -0.03 9.31
C LYS A 196 -36.30 0.42 8.67
N HIS A 197 -35.22 0.42 9.43
CA HIS A 197 -33.90 0.73 8.95
C HIS A 197 -33.10 -0.52 8.60
N HIS A 198 -33.03 -1.53 9.47
CA HIS A 198 -32.19 -2.71 9.23
C HIS A 198 -32.95 -3.90 8.61
N PHE A 199 -34.28 -3.87 8.55
CA PHE A 199 -35.13 -4.89 7.90
C PHE A 199 -35.06 -6.32 8.48
N HIS A 200 -34.51 -6.48 9.67
CA HIS A 200 -34.43 -7.75 10.41
C HIS A 200 -35.30 -7.72 11.68
N ASP A 201 -35.54 -8.86 12.31
CA ASP A 201 -36.17 -8.86 13.64
C ASP A 201 -35.18 -8.36 14.71
N MET A 202 -35.70 -7.67 15.73
CA MET A 202 -34.86 -7.14 16.79
C MET A 202 -34.16 -8.28 17.53
N GLY A 203 -32.84 -8.20 17.65
CA GLY A 203 -32.02 -9.22 18.30
C GLY A 203 -31.37 -10.23 17.35
N ASP A 204 -31.76 -10.25 16.07
CA ASP A 204 -31.04 -11.03 15.05
C ASP A 204 -29.67 -10.41 14.76
N ALA A 205 -28.73 -11.23 14.26
CA ALA A 205 -27.43 -10.74 13.82
C ALA A 205 -27.56 -9.61 12.77
N GLY A 206 -28.50 -9.75 11.82
CA GLY A 206 -28.77 -8.71 10.81
C GLY A 206 -29.36 -7.40 11.35
N ALA A 207 -29.77 -7.35 12.63
CA ALA A 207 -30.16 -6.11 13.31
C ALA A 207 -28.96 -5.36 13.92
N SER A 208 -27.78 -5.97 13.96
CA SER A 208 -26.55 -5.31 14.42
C SER A 208 -26.03 -4.33 13.38
N CYS A 209 -25.79 -3.09 13.78
CA CYS A 209 -25.19 -2.05 12.94
C CYS A 209 -23.84 -2.51 12.36
N ALA A 210 -23.04 -3.21 13.16
CA ALA A 210 -21.69 -3.63 12.79
C ALA A 210 -21.69 -4.69 11.68
N GLU A 211 -22.69 -5.56 11.61
CA GLU A 211 -22.73 -6.61 10.57
C GLU A 211 -22.89 -6.03 9.16
N CYS A 212 -23.59 -4.89 9.04
CA CYS A 212 -23.79 -4.22 7.75
C CYS A 212 -22.75 -3.14 7.47
N HIS A 213 -22.43 -2.31 8.46
CA HIS A 213 -21.60 -1.13 8.27
C HIS A 213 -20.11 -1.39 8.52
N MET A 214 -19.79 -2.45 9.26
CA MET A 214 -18.43 -2.85 9.61
C MET A 214 -18.25 -4.36 9.37
N PRO A 215 -18.59 -4.88 8.17
CA PRO A 215 -18.69 -6.32 7.96
C PRO A 215 -17.36 -7.01 8.33
N PRO A 216 -17.41 -8.13 9.08
CA PRO A 216 -16.20 -8.81 9.48
C PRO A 216 -15.58 -9.57 8.30
N ARG A 217 -14.26 -9.72 8.36
CA ARG A 217 -13.50 -10.65 7.52
C ARG A 217 -12.63 -11.52 8.41
N ASP A 218 -12.65 -12.82 8.17
CA ASP A 218 -11.80 -13.76 8.89
C ASP A 218 -10.36 -13.64 8.40
N TYR A 219 -9.47 -13.34 9.33
CA TYR A 219 -8.04 -13.39 9.14
C TYR A 219 -7.48 -14.69 9.73
N MET A 220 -6.47 -15.28 9.06
CA MET A 220 -5.85 -16.56 9.45
C MET A 220 -6.88 -17.67 9.74
N VAL A 221 -8.03 -17.64 9.05
CA VAL A 221 -9.15 -18.60 9.16
C VAL A 221 -9.93 -18.53 10.49
N VAL A 222 -9.46 -17.78 11.51
CA VAL A 222 -10.04 -17.87 12.87
C VAL A 222 -10.21 -16.54 13.61
N ASP A 223 -9.75 -15.42 13.06
CA ASP A 223 -9.79 -14.10 13.72
C ASP A 223 -10.71 -13.13 12.95
N PRO A 224 -12.00 -13.01 13.30
CA PRO A 224 -12.91 -12.08 12.64
C PRO A 224 -12.55 -10.65 12.97
N ARG A 225 -12.25 -9.84 11.94
CA ARG A 225 -11.92 -8.41 12.11
C ARG A 225 -12.96 -7.55 11.40
N HIS A 226 -13.59 -6.66 12.17
CA HIS A 226 -14.55 -5.70 11.64
C HIS A 226 -13.87 -4.57 10.87
N ASP A 227 -14.39 -4.28 9.68
CA ASP A 227 -13.91 -3.18 8.85
C ASP A 227 -14.28 -1.81 9.47
N HIS A 228 -13.28 -0.98 9.79
CA HIS A 228 -13.50 0.32 10.42
C HIS A 228 -13.76 1.46 9.42
N SER A 229 -14.11 1.16 8.18
CA SER A 229 -14.58 2.18 7.23
C SER A 229 -16.02 2.59 7.42
N MET A 230 -16.80 1.82 8.22
CA MET A 230 -18.14 2.19 8.70
C MET A 230 -19.04 2.67 7.55
N ARG A 231 -19.09 1.88 6.48
CA ARG A 231 -19.62 2.30 5.18
C ARG A 231 -21.11 2.11 5.12
N ILE A 232 -21.79 2.91 4.31
CA ILE A 232 -23.15 2.56 3.89
C ILE A 232 -23.04 1.35 2.95
N PRO A 233 -23.81 0.25 3.15
CA PRO A 233 -23.76 -0.90 2.27
C PRO A 233 -24.05 -0.52 0.80
N ARG A 234 -23.20 -0.99 -0.10
CA ARG A 234 -23.26 -0.70 -1.56
C ARG A 234 -23.20 -1.98 -2.41
N PRO A 235 -24.20 -2.88 -2.30
CA PRO A 235 -24.26 -4.08 -3.16
C PRO A 235 -24.36 -3.75 -4.66
N ASP A 236 -24.75 -2.53 -5.03
CA ASP A 236 -24.66 -2.05 -6.42
C ASP A 236 -23.21 -1.99 -6.94
N LEU A 237 -22.23 -1.69 -6.07
CA LEU A 237 -20.82 -1.80 -6.42
C LEU A 237 -20.39 -3.26 -6.57
N SER A 238 -20.92 -4.19 -5.77
CA SER A 238 -20.68 -5.62 -5.97
C SER A 238 -21.11 -6.10 -7.35
N VAL A 239 -22.27 -5.65 -7.83
CA VAL A 239 -22.76 -5.97 -9.19
C VAL A 239 -21.81 -5.42 -10.26
N LYS A 240 -21.28 -4.21 -10.07
CA LYS A 240 -20.46 -3.51 -11.08
C LYS A 240 -19.00 -3.99 -11.11
N THR A 241 -18.41 -4.26 -9.94
CA THR A 241 -16.95 -4.44 -9.80
C THR A 241 -16.55 -5.73 -9.09
N GLY A 242 -17.50 -6.52 -8.58
CA GLY A 242 -17.25 -7.78 -7.89
C GLY A 242 -16.74 -7.65 -6.45
N VAL A 243 -16.70 -6.43 -5.87
CA VAL A 243 -16.36 -6.24 -4.46
C VAL A 243 -17.40 -6.90 -3.54
N PRO A 244 -17.06 -7.36 -2.33
CA PRO A 244 -18.02 -7.99 -1.43
C PRO A 244 -19.07 -6.99 -0.91
N ASN A 245 -20.20 -7.51 -0.44
CA ASN A 245 -21.19 -6.74 0.33
C ASN A 245 -21.64 -7.52 1.55
N ALA A 246 -22.08 -6.79 2.58
CA ALA A 246 -22.48 -7.35 3.86
C ALA A 246 -23.70 -8.30 3.76
N CYS A 247 -24.62 -8.09 2.81
CA CYS A 247 -25.83 -8.91 2.70
C CYS A 247 -25.48 -10.36 2.35
N ASN A 248 -24.55 -10.56 1.41
CA ASN A 248 -24.15 -11.90 0.98
C ASN A 248 -23.25 -12.64 1.98
N ASN A 249 -22.90 -12.04 3.13
CA ASN A 249 -22.25 -12.75 4.23
C ASN A 249 -23.20 -13.71 4.97
N CYS A 250 -24.52 -13.47 4.89
CA CYS A 250 -25.54 -14.35 5.49
C CYS A 250 -26.52 -14.90 4.45
N HIS A 251 -26.69 -14.21 3.32
CA HIS A 251 -27.53 -14.64 2.20
C HIS A 251 -26.67 -15.21 1.07
N GLU A 252 -26.06 -16.37 1.33
CA GLU A 252 -25.13 -17.03 0.39
C GLU A 252 -25.83 -17.60 -0.86
N ASP A 253 -27.10 -17.94 -0.75
CA ASP A 253 -27.92 -18.47 -1.86
C ASP A 253 -28.40 -17.39 -2.84
N GLU A 254 -28.20 -16.11 -2.48
CA GLU A 254 -28.63 -14.96 -3.28
C GLU A 254 -27.42 -14.27 -3.93
N ASP A 255 -27.61 -13.66 -5.10
CA ASP A 255 -26.54 -12.94 -5.78
C ASP A 255 -26.47 -11.44 -5.38
N ALA A 256 -25.44 -10.74 -5.85
CA ALA A 256 -25.30 -9.31 -5.59
C ALA A 256 -26.43 -8.46 -6.22
N SER A 257 -27.06 -8.95 -7.30
CA SER A 257 -28.16 -8.25 -7.97
C SER A 257 -29.42 -8.26 -7.11
N TRP A 258 -29.66 -9.36 -6.39
CA TRP A 258 -30.70 -9.46 -5.37
C TRP A 258 -30.48 -8.43 -4.25
N ALA A 259 -29.28 -8.39 -3.67
CA ALA A 259 -28.96 -7.45 -2.59
C ALA A 259 -29.09 -5.98 -3.05
N SER A 260 -28.61 -5.67 -4.26
CA SER A 260 -28.75 -4.36 -4.90
C SER A 260 -30.23 -3.99 -5.13
N SER A 261 -31.04 -4.94 -5.58
CA SER A 261 -32.48 -4.71 -5.78
C SER A 261 -33.22 -4.47 -4.46
N LYS A 262 -32.89 -5.24 -3.41
CA LYS A 262 -33.50 -5.10 -2.08
C LYS A 262 -33.16 -3.77 -1.41
N THR A 263 -31.88 -3.40 -1.40
CA THR A 263 -31.45 -2.11 -0.87
C THR A 263 -32.07 -0.94 -1.63
N ARG A 264 -32.25 -1.05 -2.95
CA ARG A 264 -32.97 -0.05 -3.74
C ARG A 264 -34.45 0.03 -3.40
N GLU A 265 -35.12 -1.11 -3.21
CA GLU A 265 -36.51 -1.18 -2.77
C GLU A 265 -36.72 -0.47 -1.43
N TRP A 266 -35.77 -0.65 -0.50
CA TRP A 266 -35.85 -0.15 0.87
C TRP A 266 -35.45 1.31 1.03
N TYR A 267 -34.36 1.73 0.39
CA TYR A 267 -33.75 3.05 0.62
C TYR A 267 -33.80 3.97 -0.60
N GLY A 268 -34.24 3.48 -1.76
CA GLY A 268 -34.21 4.21 -3.03
C GLY A 268 -32.84 4.13 -3.71
N ASP A 269 -32.49 5.15 -4.50
CA ASP A 269 -31.21 5.14 -5.22
C ASP A 269 -30.02 5.19 -4.25
N PRO A 270 -28.90 4.50 -4.58
CA PRO A 270 -27.74 4.44 -3.71
C PRO A 270 -27.22 5.84 -3.36
N ALA A 271 -26.91 6.05 -2.07
CA ALA A 271 -26.39 7.33 -1.61
C ALA A 271 -25.04 7.65 -2.29
N THR A 272 -24.97 8.81 -2.94
CA THR A 272 -23.71 9.42 -3.39
C THR A 272 -23.01 10.12 -2.21
N GLY A 273 -21.67 10.15 -2.15
CA GLY A 273 -20.99 10.79 -1.01
C GLY A 273 -19.49 10.55 -0.87
N PHE A 274 -19.02 10.37 0.37
CA PHE A 274 -17.61 10.45 0.79
C PHE A 274 -16.73 9.26 0.34
N GLN A 275 -17.30 8.07 0.13
CA GLN A 275 -16.55 6.84 -0.16
C GLN A 275 -16.75 6.37 -1.61
N GLN A 276 -16.64 7.29 -2.58
CA GLN A 276 -16.96 7.05 -4.00
C GLN A 276 -15.71 6.87 -4.86
N TYR A 277 -14.76 6.07 -4.37
CA TYR A 277 -13.48 5.83 -5.06
C TYR A 277 -13.37 4.45 -5.72
N THR A 278 -14.37 3.59 -5.55
CA THR A 278 -14.37 2.21 -6.03
C THR A 278 -14.15 2.10 -7.53
N GLU A 279 -14.82 2.96 -8.30
CA GLU A 279 -14.80 2.86 -9.76
C GLU A 279 -13.42 3.18 -10.33
N ALA A 280 -12.75 4.22 -9.82
CA ALA A 280 -11.41 4.58 -10.29
C ALA A 280 -10.37 3.52 -9.91
N LEU A 281 -10.41 3.02 -8.67
CA LEU A 281 -9.48 1.97 -8.23
C LEU A 281 -9.74 0.65 -8.96
N HIS A 282 -11.00 0.29 -9.20
CA HIS A 282 -11.34 -0.90 -9.98
C HIS A 282 -10.85 -0.77 -11.42
N ALA A 283 -11.18 0.33 -12.09
CA ALA A 283 -10.73 0.63 -13.46
C ALA A 283 -9.21 0.53 -13.60
N ALA A 284 -8.46 1.06 -12.62
CA ALA A 284 -7.01 1.00 -12.60
C ALA A 284 -6.46 -0.43 -12.43
N ARG A 285 -7.09 -1.25 -11.58
CA ARG A 285 -6.70 -2.65 -11.35
C ARG A 285 -7.05 -3.57 -12.53
N THR A 286 -8.11 -3.25 -13.28
CA THR A 286 -8.56 -4.05 -14.44
C THR A 286 -8.02 -3.56 -15.77
N GLY A 287 -7.22 -2.48 -15.81
CA GLY A 287 -6.66 -1.96 -17.06
C GLY A 287 -7.67 -1.25 -17.96
N ASP A 288 -8.71 -0.63 -17.37
CA ASP A 288 -9.72 0.11 -18.15
C ASP A 288 -9.12 1.34 -18.84
N ARG A 289 -9.58 1.65 -20.06
CA ARG A 289 -9.07 2.78 -20.87
C ARG A 289 -9.37 4.14 -20.23
N ASP A 290 -10.45 4.25 -19.45
CA ASP A 290 -10.82 5.48 -18.74
C ASP A 290 -10.16 5.61 -17.36
N ALA A 291 -9.33 4.64 -16.93
CA ALA A 291 -8.72 4.62 -15.60
C ALA A 291 -7.95 5.92 -15.28
N GLY A 292 -7.09 6.41 -16.18
CA GLY A 292 -6.34 7.64 -15.96
C GLY A 292 -7.22 8.86 -15.69
N LYS A 293 -8.35 8.99 -16.41
CA LYS A 293 -9.33 10.06 -16.23
C LYS A 293 -10.04 9.96 -14.88
N LEU A 294 -10.47 8.74 -14.52
CA LEU A 294 -11.17 8.48 -13.25
C LEU A 294 -10.24 8.73 -12.05
N LEU A 295 -9.01 8.24 -12.12
CA LEU A 295 -7.98 8.47 -11.10
C LEU A 295 -7.70 9.96 -10.92
N ALA A 296 -7.52 10.71 -12.01
CA ALA A 296 -7.27 12.15 -11.94
C ALA A 296 -8.44 12.93 -11.32
N ALA A 297 -9.69 12.58 -11.68
CA ALA A 297 -10.87 13.17 -11.07
C ALA A 297 -10.93 12.91 -9.56
N GLN A 298 -10.65 11.68 -9.15
CA GLN A 298 -10.61 11.29 -7.74
C GLN A 298 -9.49 12.00 -6.95
N ILE A 299 -8.30 12.15 -7.52
CA ILE A 299 -7.18 12.85 -6.87
C ILE A 299 -7.51 14.33 -6.63
N ARG A 300 -8.20 14.98 -7.57
CA ARG A 300 -8.61 16.39 -7.47
C ARG A 300 -9.76 16.61 -6.50
N ASP A 301 -10.55 15.58 -6.20
CA ASP A 301 -11.67 15.69 -5.26
C ASP A 301 -11.16 15.59 -3.81
N THR A 302 -11.02 16.74 -3.15
CA THR A 302 -10.60 16.82 -1.74
C THR A 302 -11.66 16.31 -0.76
N ALA A 303 -12.87 15.97 -1.22
CA ALA A 303 -13.83 15.22 -0.42
C ALA A 303 -13.58 13.71 -0.42
N THR A 304 -12.68 13.19 -1.27
CA THR A 304 -12.23 11.79 -1.20
C THR A 304 -11.21 11.63 -0.06
N PRO A 305 -11.26 10.55 0.75
CA PRO A 305 -10.28 10.32 1.80
C PRO A 305 -8.84 10.31 1.27
N ASP A 306 -7.92 10.89 2.03
CA ASP A 306 -6.52 11.04 1.62
C ASP A 306 -5.84 9.72 1.28
N ILE A 307 -6.14 8.64 2.01
CA ILE A 307 -5.59 7.31 1.71
C ILE A 307 -6.07 6.78 0.34
N ALA A 308 -7.31 7.09 -0.05
CA ALA A 308 -7.83 6.74 -1.37
C ALA A 308 -7.24 7.64 -2.48
N ARG A 309 -7.04 8.93 -2.21
CA ARG A 309 -6.33 9.85 -3.13
C ARG A 309 -4.88 9.43 -3.34
N ALA A 310 -4.17 9.10 -2.26
CA ALA A 310 -2.81 8.56 -2.29
C ALA A 310 -2.73 7.22 -3.04
N THR A 311 -3.72 6.33 -2.85
CA THR A 311 -3.83 5.09 -3.63
C THR A 311 -4.03 5.38 -5.12
N SER A 312 -4.85 6.37 -5.49
CA SER A 312 -4.99 6.74 -6.90
C SER A 312 -3.69 7.25 -7.51
N LEU A 313 -2.92 8.03 -6.75
CA LEU A 313 -1.60 8.51 -7.18
C LEU A 313 -0.63 7.36 -7.42
N SER A 314 -0.69 6.26 -6.66
CA SER A 314 0.18 5.11 -6.92
C SER A 314 -0.15 4.36 -8.22
N PHE A 315 -1.39 4.47 -8.72
CA PHE A 315 -1.78 3.89 -10.02
C PHE A 315 -1.60 4.85 -11.20
N LEU A 316 -1.65 6.16 -10.97
CA LEU A 316 -1.62 7.17 -12.03
C LEU A 316 -0.42 7.06 -13.00
N PRO A 317 0.82 6.71 -12.59
CA PRO A 317 1.96 6.61 -13.51
C PRO A 317 1.74 5.69 -14.71
N SER A 318 0.96 4.62 -14.54
CA SER A 318 0.64 3.68 -15.62
C SER A 318 -0.35 4.25 -16.64
N TYR A 319 -1.03 5.35 -16.30
CA TYR A 319 -2.07 6.01 -17.10
C TYR A 319 -1.79 7.50 -17.31
N LEU A 320 -0.54 7.94 -17.08
CA LEU A 320 -0.19 9.35 -17.11
C LEU A 320 -0.21 9.89 -18.54
N ASP A 321 -0.91 11.00 -18.72
CA ASP A 321 -0.98 11.74 -19.97
C ASP A 321 -0.96 13.26 -19.70
N GLN A 322 -1.03 14.05 -20.77
CA GLN A 322 -1.02 15.51 -20.65
C GLN A 322 -2.26 16.06 -19.90
N ALA A 323 -3.38 15.34 -19.92
CA ALA A 323 -4.65 15.79 -19.34
C ALA A 323 -4.78 15.48 -17.83
N ASN A 324 -3.90 14.64 -17.28
CA ASN A 324 -3.89 14.28 -15.86
C ASN A 324 -2.57 14.58 -15.11
N ALA A 325 -1.54 15.09 -15.79
CA ALA A 325 -0.27 15.46 -15.16
C ALA A 325 -0.41 16.53 -14.06
N ASP A 326 -1.41 17.40 -14.14
CA ASP A 326 -1.71 18.40 -13.09
C ASP A 326 -2.13 17.76 -11.77
N ALA A 327 -2.82 16.60 -11.80
CA ALA A 327 -3.25 15.90 -10.59
C ALA A 327 -2.03 15.42 -9.78
N LEU A 328 -0.99 14.95 -10.47
CA LEU A 328 0.28 14.57 -9.85
C LEU A 328 1.01 15.78 -9.27
N GLN A 329 1.04 16.91 -10.00
CA GLN A 329 1.70 18.13 -9.53
C GLN A 329 1.01 18.70 -8.28
N ALA A 330 -0.32 18.77 -8.28
CA ALA A 330 -1.09 19.25 -7.14
C ALA A 330 -0.87 18.37 -5.89
N GLY A 331 -0.74 17.06 -6.08
CA GLY A 331 -0.49 16.13 -4.97
C GLY A 331 0.85 16.34 -4.26
N LEU A 332 1.86 16.93 -4.91
CA LEU A 332 3.16 17.24 -4.29
C LEU A 332 3.08 18.40 -3.28
N GLU A 333 2.06 19.25 -3.38
CA GLU A 333 1.83 20.42 -2.53
C GLU A 333 0.63 20.24 -1.59
N ASP A 334 0.03 19.03 -1.56
CA ASP A 334 -1.17 18.73 -0.78
C ASP A 334 -0.93 18.87 0.73
N GLU A 335 -1.94 19.22 1.52
CA GLU A 335 -1.83 19.29 2.99
C GLU A 335 -1.52 17.92 3.61
N SER A 336 -2.01 16.84 2.99
CA SER A 336 -1.82 15.48 3.45
C SER A 336 -0.44 14.94 3.08
N ALA A 337 0.38 14.63 4.09
CA ALA A 337 1.69 14.02 3.87
C ALA A 337 1.61 12.64 3.18
N LEU A 338 0.48 11.93 3.30
CA LEU A 338 0.25 10.67 2.62
C LEU A 338 0.05 10.87 1.11
N VAL A 339 -0.64 11.94 0.72
CA VAL A 339 -0.83 12.34 -0.70
C VAL A 339 0.49 12.83 -1.28
N ARG A 340 1.25 13.66 -0.54
CA ARG A 340 2.60 14.08 -0.96
C ARG A 340 3.54 12.89 -1.16
N LEU A 341 3.56 11.96 -0.21
CA LEU A 341 4.35 10.73 -0.30
C LEU A 341 4.04 9.95 -1.59
N ALA A 342 2.76 9.65 -1.83
CA ALA A 342 2.35 8.89 -3.03
C ALA A 342 2.68 9.65 -4.32
N SER A 343 2.56 10.98 -4.31
CA SER A 343 2.93 11.84 -5.44
C SER A 343 4.42 11.78 -5.74
N VAL A 344 5.28 11.79 -4.71
CA VAL A 344 6.73 11.64 -4.89
C VAL A 344 7.07 10.25 -5.43
N SER A 345 6.46 9.18 -4.91
CA SER A 345 6.64 7.82 -5.44
C SER A 345 6.26 7.69 -6.92
N ALA A 346 5.19 8.37 -7.33
CA ALA A 346 4.71 8.39 -8.70
C ALA A 346 5.70 9.03 -9.71
N LEU A 347 6.74 9.71 -9.23
CA LEU A 347 7.78 10.31 -10.08
C LEU A 347 8.79 9.31 -10.64
N GLU A 348 8.85 8.07 -10.12
CA GLU A 348 9.91 7.08 -10.39
C GLU A 348 10.28 6.97 -11.89
N ASN A 349 9.25 6.84 -12.72
CA ASN A 349 9.36 6.58 -14.16
C ASN A 349 9.38 7.87 -15.02
N LEU A 350 9.35 9.04 -14.40
CA LEU A 350 9.41 10.31 -15.12
C LEU A 350 10.83 10.67 -15.56
N PRO A 351 10.98 11.52 -16.60
CA PRO A 351 12.29 12.01 -17.02
C PRO A 351 13.08 12.64 -15.88
N ALA A 352 14.39 12.45 -15.88
CA ALA A 352 15.33 12.92 -14.84
C ALA A 352 15.13 14.41 -14.47
N GLN A 353 14.93 15.27 -15.48
CA GLN A 353 14.73 16.70 -15.28
C GLN A 353 13.49 16.99 -14.43
N ILE A 354 12.39 16.28 -14.68
CA ILE A 354 11.13 16.42 -13.94
C ILE A 354 11.29 15.90 -12.51
N LYS A 355 11.93 14.74 -12.34
CA LYS A 355 12.25 14.20 -11.01
C LYS A 355 13.01 15.21 -10.16
N VAL A 356 14.06 15.84 -10.71
CA VAL A 356 14.80 16.89 -9.99
C VAL A 356 13.91 18.07 -9.66
N GLN A 357 13.20 18.61 -10.65
CA GLN A 357 12.38 19.80 -10.45
C GLN A 357 11.32 19.62 -9.35
N TRP A 358 10.71 18.43 -9.29
CA TRP A 358 9.54 18.15 -8.44
C TRP A 358 9.89 17.47 -7.12
N ALA A 359 10.87 16.55 -7.08
CA ALA A 359 11.25 15.87 -5.85
C ALA A 359 12.28 16.65 -5.00
N TYR A 360 13.09 17.52 -5.61
CA TYR A 360 14.13 18.23 -4.86
C TYR A 360 13.60 19.10 -3.71
N PRO A 361 12.53 19.90 -3.89
CA PRO A 361 11.96 20.70 -2.78
C PRO A 361 11.48 19.83 -1.61
N LEU A 362 11.03 18.61 -1.91
CA LEU A 362 10.44 17.66 -0.96
C LEU A 362 11.50 16.99 -0.07
N LEU A 363 12.79 17.15 -0.38
CA LEU A 363 13.89 16.76 0.52
C LEU A 363 13.90 17.56 1.84
N SER A 364 13.19 18.69 1.88
CA SER A 364 13.01 19.52 3.07
C SER A 364 11.57 19.53 3.59
N ASP A 365 10.72 18.57 3.17
CA ASP A 365 9.36 18.40 3.71
C ASP A 365 9.41 18.24 5.23
N GLU A 366 8.37 18.67 5.95
CA GLU A 366 8.30 18.55 7.41
C GLU A 366 8.19 17.08 7.87
N VAL A 367 7.67 16.19 7.03
CA VAL A 367 7.42 14.78 7.33
C VAL A 367 8.48 13.87 6.72
N ARG A 368 9.04 12.98 7.56
CA ARG A 368 10.14 12.05 7.21
C ARG A 368 9.80 11.16 6.03
N VAL A 369 8.63 10.52 5.97
CA VAL A 369 8.28 9.63 4.84
C VAL A 369 8.40 10.34 3.48
N VAL A 370 8.07 11.62 3.41
CA VAL A 370 8.16 12.41 2.18
C VAL A 370 9.63 12.68 1.83
N ARG A 371 10.45 13.10 2.81
CA ARG A 371 11.89 13.36 2.61
C ARG A 371 12.65 12.12 2.15
N ILE A 372 12.43 10.96 2.79
CA ILE A 372 13.15 9.72 2.45
C ILE A 372 12.73 9.20 1.08
N GLU A 373 11.47 9.39 0.69
CA GLU A 373 11.00 8.99 -0.63
C GLU A 373 11.56 9.91 -1.73
N ALA A 374 11.62 11.22 -1.46
CA ALA A 374 12.29 12.17 -2.36
C ALA A 374 13.78 11.81 -2.54
N ALA A 375 14.48 11.42 -1.47
CA ALA A 375 15.86 10.95 -1.54
C ALA A 375 15.99 9.66 -2.37
N ARG A 376 15.05 8.71 -2.23
CA ARG A 376 14.99 7.47 -3.01
C ARG A 376 14.84 7.75 -4.51
N ILE A 377 13.88 8.61 -4.87
CA ILE A 377 13.59 9.00 -6.26
C ILE A 377 14.79 9.71 -6.92
N LEU A 378 15.52 10.52 -6.16
CA LEU A 378 16.68 11.27 -6.66
C LEU A 378 17.98 10.47 -6.63
N ALA A 379 18.00 9.25 -6.10
CA ALA A 379 19.21 8.45 -5.92
C ALA A 379 19.96 8.18 -7.23
N SER A 380 19.22 7.98 -8.34
CA SER A 380 19.80 7.70 -9.66
C SER A 380 20.26 8.95 -10.40
N ILE A 381 19.98 10.14 -9.88
CA ILE A 381 20.26 11.39 -10.57
C ILE A 381 21.65 11.87 -10.17
N PRO A 382 22.57 12.08 -11.13
CA PRO A 382 23.82 12.78 -10.84
C PRO A 382 23.49 14.21 -10.48
N LEU A 383 23.65 14.57 -9.20
CA LEU A 383 23.33 15.90 -8.73
C LEU A 383 24.39 16.96 -9.12
N GLY A 384 25.54 16.54 -9.66
CA GLY A 384 26.55 17.45 -10.21
C GLY A 384 27.15 18.40 -9.16
N ASP A 385 27.65 19.55 -9.60
CA ASP A 385 28.22 20.61 -8.75
C ASP A 385 27.12 21.41 -8.02
N LEU A 386 26.17 20.73 -7.37
CA LEU A 386 25.19 21.41 -6.51
C LEU A 386 25.93 22.36 -5.54
N PRO A 387 25.43 23.58 -5.34
CA PRO A 387 25.88 24.46 -4.27
C PRO A 387 25.97 23.72 -2.93
N GLU A 388 26.92 24.08 -2.08
CA GLU A 388 27.16 23.40 -0.81
C GLU A 388 25.88 23.23 0.03
N GLN A 389 25.05 24.27 0.10
CA GLN A 389 23.79 24.23 0.84
C GLN A 389 22.82 23.19 0.25
N GLN A 390 22.77 23.08 -1.08
CA GLN A 390 21.90 22.14 -1.76
C GLN A 390 22.39 20.69 -1.60
N ARG A 391 23.71 20.47 -1.55
CA ARG A 391 24.32 19.17 -1.24
C ARG A 391 23.99 18.71 0.17
N LYS A 392 24.07 19.60 1.17
CA LYS A 392 23.72 19.26 2.56
C LYS A 392 22.30 18.75 2.72
N VAL A 393 21.34 19.34 2.01
CA VAL A 393 19.93 18.89 2.03
C VAL A 393 19.79 17.47 1.46
N VAL A 394 20.44 17.21 0.33
CA VAL A 394 20.44 15.88 -0.31
C VAL A 394 21.12 14.84 0.58
N ASP A 395 22.27 15.18 1.15
CA ASP A 395 23.04 14.27 1.99
C ASP A 395 22.25 13.94 3.26
N SER A 396 21.63 14.93 3.91
CA SER A 396 20.77 14.71 5.07
C SER A 396 19.60 13.77 4.77
N ALA A 397 18.88 13.98 3.67
CA ALA A 397 17.75 13.13 3.30
C ALA A 397 18.20 11.72 2.83
N THR A 398 19.38 11.62 2.19
CA THR A 398 20.04 10.34 1.86
C THR A 398 20.34 9.55 3.13
N GLU A 399 20.93 10.19 4.14
CA GLU A 399 21.26 9.57 5.41
C GLU A 399 19.99 9.12 6.13
N GLU A 400 18.93 9.93 6.10
CA GLU A 400 17.62 9.58 6.66
C GLU A 400 16.98 8.37 5.94
N TYR A 401 17.08 8.28 4.62
CA TYR A 401 16.64 7.09 3.87
C TYR A 401 17.45 5.84 4.28
N ILE A 402 18.78 5.94 4.36
CA ILE A 402 19.62 4.80 4.77
C ILE A 402 19.27 4.37 6.19
N TYR A 403 19.13 5.33 7.12
CA TYR A 403 18.69 5.06 8.49
C TYR A 403 17.34 4.33 8.52
N SER A 404 16.35 4.77 7.72
CA SER A 404 15.03 4.12 7.66
C SER A 404 15.08 2.64 7.28
N GLN A 405 16.00 2.26 6.39
CA GLN A 405 16.21 0.86 6.04
C GLN A 405 17.00 0.11 7.11
N MET A 406 17.95 0.78 7.78
CA MET A 406 18.77 0.19 8.84
C MET A 406 17.98 -0.11 10.13
N VAL A 407 16.88 0.60 10.39
CA VAL A 407 15.91 0.26 11.46
C VAL A 407 15.40 -1.18 11.31
N ASN A 408 15.34 -1.68 10.07
CA ASN A 408 14.97 -3.05 9.72
C ASN A 408 16.13 -3.80 9.10
N ALA A 409 17.38 -3.53 9.52
CA ALA A 409 18.55 -4.19 8.98
C ALA A 409 18.53 -5.73 9.15
N ASP A 410 17.68 -6.25 10.04
CA ASP A 410 17.39 -7.66 10.26
C ASP A 410 16.42 -8.28 9.22
N ARG A 411 15.93 -7.48 8.27
CA ARG A 411 14.97 -7.89 7.24
C ARG A 411 15.64 -7.99 5.86
N PRO A 412 15.46 -9.09 5.12
CA PRO A 412 16.03 -9.23 3.78
C PRO A 412 15.48 -8.17 2.82
N GLU A 413 14.23 -7.72 2.99
CA GLU A 413 13.58 -6.69 2.17
C GLU A 413 14.27 -5.32 2.29
N SER A 414 14.68 -4.92 3.50
CA SER A 414 15.38 -3.65 3.71
C SER A 414 16.81 -3.67 3.17
N GLN A 415 17.48 -4.82 3.25
CA GLN A 415 18.80 -5.00 2.61
C GLN A 415 18.70 -4.98 1.08
N LEU A 416 17.60 -5.51 0.50
CA LEU A 416 17.32 -5.40 -0.93
C LEU A 416 17.13 -3.93 -1.34
N ASN A 417 16.33 -3.16 -0.58
CA ASN A 417 16.08 -1.75 -0.83
C ASN A 417 17.35 -0.89 -0.73
N LEU A 418 18.22 -1.16 0.27
CA LEU A 418 19.54 -0.54 0.36
C LEU A 418 20.41 -0.89 -0.85
N GLY A 419 20.40 -2.16 -1.27
CA GLY A 419 21.10 -2.61 -2.46
C GLY A 419 20.67 -1.83 -3.70
N ASN A 420 19.36 -1.76 -3.97
CA ASN A 420 18.79 -1.02 -5.11
C ASN A 420 19.18 0.47 -5.06
N PHE A 421 19.09 1.08 -3.88
CA PHE A 421 19.48 2.47 -3.67
C PHE A 421 20.97 2.71 -3.94
N TYR A 422 21.84 1.82 -3.47
CA TYR A 422 23.27 1.91 -3.76
C TYR A 422 23.59 1.66 -5.24
N VAL A 423 22.85 0.79 -5.94
CA VAL A 423 22.95 0.65 -7.41
C VAL A 423 22.60 1.97 -8.09
N ALA A 424 21.51 2.62 -7.69
CA ALA A 424 21.10 3.91 -8.23
C ALA A 424 22.19 4.98 -8.03
N LYS A 425 22.82 5.02 -6.84
CA LYS A 425 23.97 5.91 -6.55
C LYS A 425 25.30 5.46 -7.15
N GLN A 426 25.32 4.39 -7.96
CA GLN A 426 26.53 3.76 -8.53
C GLN A 426 27.56 3.28 -7.48
N GLN A 427 27.13 3.03 -6.26
CA GLN A 427 27.95 2.50 -5.15
C GLN A 427 27.90 0.96 -5.16
N PHE A 428 28.43 0.35 -6.22
CA PHE A 428 28.25 -1.07 -6.51
C PHE A 428 28.78 -2.03 -5.43
N ASP A 429 29.87 -1.69 -4.75
CA ASP A 429 30.41 -2.52 -3.67
C ASP A 429 29.45 -2.58 -2.47
N LYS A 430 28.86 -1.43 -2.10
CA LYS A 430 27.83 -1.39 -1.04
C LYS A 430 26.56 -2.12 -1.47
N ALA A 431 26.17 -1.97 -2.74
CA ALA A 431 25.01 -2.67 -3.28
C ALA A 431 25.18 -4.20 -3.19
N LYS A 432 26.34 -4.70 -3.62
CA LYS A 432 26.69 -6.12 -3.54
C LYS A 432 26.67 -6.61 -2.09
N ALA A 433 27.27 -5.86 -1.17
CA ALA A 433 27.28 -6.21 0.26
C ALA A 433 25.86 -6.28 0.85
N ALA A 434 24.99 -5.34 0.51
CA ALA A 434 23.60 -5.34 0.95
C ALA A 434 22.81 -6.54 0.39
N TYR A 435 22.95 -6.84 -0.91
CA TYR A 435 22.33 -8.04 -1.50
C TYR A 435 22.87 -9.33 -0.88
N GLN A 436 24.17 -9.43 -0.60
CA GLN A 436 24.74 -10.59 0.09
C GLN A 436 24.16 -10.73 1.50
N LYS A 437 24.06 -9.63 2.26
CA LYS A 437 23.43 -9.66 3.58
C LYS A 437 21.96 -10.07 3.52
N SER A 438 21.22 -9.62 2.51
CA SER A 438 19.83 -10.04 2.26
C SER A 438 19.73 -11.57 2.05
N ILE A 439 20.64 -12.16 1.26
CA ILE A 439 20.75 -13.63 1.06
C ILE A 439 21.13 -14.35 2.36
N GLU A 440 22.00 -13.77 3.18
CA GLU A 440 22.39 -14.34 4.48
C GLU A 440 21.21 -14.36 5.47
N LEU A 441 20.41 -13.29 5.50
CA LEU A 441 19.23 -13.18 6.36
C LEU A 441 18.10 -14.13 5.95
N ASP A 442 17.90 -14.29 4.64
CA ASP A 442 16.94 -15.22 4.08
C ASP A 442 17.37 -15.73 2.71
N SER A 443 17.95 -16.93 2.69
CA SER A 443 18.40 -17.58 1.46
C SER A 443 17.25 -17.94 0.49
N SER A 444 16.00 -17.94 0.95
CA SER A 444 14.81 -18.24 0.13
C SER A 444 14.21 -17.01 -0.55
N PHE A 445 14.69 -15.79 -0.22
CA PHE A 445 14.14 -14.55 -0.75
C PHE A 445 14.57 -14.29 -2.20
N ILE A 446 13.86 -14.90 -3.17
CA ILE A 446 14.26 -14.95 -4.59
C ILE A 446 14.53 -13.58 -5.23
N ALA A 447 13.80 -12.53 -4.84
CA ALA A 447 13.93 -11.19 -5.41
C ALA A 447 15.37 -10.64 -5.37
N VAL A 448 16.14 -10.95 -4.32
CA VAL A 448 17.53 -10.49 -4.20
C VAL A 448 18.45 -11.12 -5.24
N TYR A 449 18.21 -12.38 -5.60
CA TYR A 449 19.05 -13.07 -6.57
C TYR A 449 18.93 -12.43 -7.96
N ILE A 450 17.72 -12.01 -8.33
CA ILE A 450 17.43 -11.29 -9.58
C ILE A 450 18.14 -9.92 -9.57
N ASN A 451 18.01 -9.15 -8.48
CA ASN A 451 18.64 -7.83 -8.39
C ASN A 451 20.18 -7.91 -8.33
N LEU A 452 20.73 -8.95 -7.71
CA LEU A 452 22.18 -9.20 -7.72
C LEU A 452 22.67 -9.64 -9.11
N ALA A 453 21.89 -10.42 -9.85
CA ALA A 453 22.19 -10.73 -11.25
C ALA A 453 22.22 -9.47 -12.11
N ASP A 454 21.25 -8.56 -11.91
CA ASP A 454 21.18 -7.29 -12.61
C ASP A 454 22.36 -6.38 -12.29
N LEU A 455 22.81 -6.36 -11.03
CA LEU A 455 24.05 -5.68 -10.66
C LEU A 455 25.27 -6.26 -11.40
N TYR A 456 25.43 -7.58 -11.43
CA TYR A 456 26.51 -8.22 -12.17
C TYR A 456 26.46 -7.91 -13.67
N ARG A 457 25.25 -7.85 -14.25
CA ARG A 457 25.07 -7.44 -15.65
C ARG A 457 25.48 -5.99 -15.90
N ILE A 458 25.13 -5.05 -15.01
CA ILE A 458 25.59 -3.65 -15.10
C ILE A 458 27.12 -3.58 -15.10
N GLN A 459 27.77 -4.46 -14.33
CA GLN A 459 29.23 -4.61 -14.28
C GLN A 459 29.81 -5.44 -15.45
N LYS A 460 28.99 -5.87 -16.42
CA LYS A 460 29.37 -6.75 -17.54
C LYS A 460 29.96 -8.09 -17.10
N ASN A 461 29.54 -8.60 -15.95
CA ASN A 461 29.93 -9.89 -15.40
C ASN A 461 28.82 -10.93 -15.62
N ASP A 462 28.59 -11.30 -16.88
CA ASP A 462 27.52 -12.22 -17.27
C ASP A 462 27.68 -13.62 -16.66
N LYS A 463 28.91 -14.03 -16.36
CA LYS A 463 29.21 -15.32 -15.71
C LYS A 463 28.58 -15.40 -14.32
N ASP A 464 28.83 -14.40 -13.48
CA ASP A 464 28.30 -14.40 -12.11
C ASP A 464 26.78 -14.11 -12.11
N ALA A 465 26.30 -13.32 -13.08
CA ALA A 465 24.86 -13.11 -13.29
C ALA A 465 24.13 -14.43 -13.59
N ASN A 466 24.68 -15.29 -14.45
CA ASN A 466 24.10 -16.61 -14.69
C ASN A 466 24.19 -17.52 -13.48
N ALA A 467 25.34 -17.56 -12.82
CA ALA A 467 25.53 -18.44 -11.66
C ALA A 467 24.53 -18.12 -10.54
N ILE A 468 24.24 -16.83 -10.30
CA ILE A 468 23.28 -16.43 -9.27
C ILE A 468 21.82 -16.72 -9.69
N LEU A 469 21.48 -16.59 -10.98
CA LEU A 469 20.15 -16.93 -11.49
C LEU A 469 19.90 -18.45 -11.51
N GLU A 470 20.91 -19.26 -11.83
CA GLU A 470 20.83 -20.72 -11.71
C GLU A 470 20.61 -21.15 -10.25
N LYS A 471 21.27 -20.48 -9.30
CA LYS A 471 20.99 -20.70 -7.88
C LYS A 471 19.55 -20.31 -7.52
N ALA A 472 19.04 -19.19 -8.03
CA ALA A 472 17.64 -18.79 -7.83
C ALA A 472 16.67 -19.84 -8.39
N LYS A 473 16.97 -20.41 -9.57
CA LYS A 473 16.16 -21.45 -10.22
C LYS A 473 16.18 -22.76 -9.41
N GLN A 474 17.32 -23.13 -8.84
CA GLN A 474 17.40 -24.29 -7.94
C GLN A 474 16.54 -24.12 -6.69
N LEU A 475 16.49 -22.90 -6.13
CA LEU A 475 15.70 -22.58 -4.94
C LEU A 475 14.20 -22.46 -5.23
N SER A 476 13.84 -21.98 -6.42
CA SER A 476 12.45 -21.83 -6.83
C SER A 476 12.28 -22.22 -8.32
N PRO A 477 12.17 -23.54 -8.61
CA PRO A 477 12.08 -24.05 -9.97
C PRO A 477 10.81 -23.66 -10.72
N ASP A 478 9.78 -23.20 -10.01
CA ASP A 478 8.50 -22.80 -10.59
C ASP A 478 8.32 -21.27 -10.58
N ASN A 479 9.41 -20.50 -10.43
CA ASN A 479 9.35 -19.05 -10.42
C ASN A 479 9.53 -18.46 -11.83
N ALA A 480 8.43 -17.95 -12.41
CA ALA A 480 8.42 -17.38 -13.75
C ALA A 480 9.43 -16.24 -13.94
N VAL A 481 9.63 -15.38 -12.93
CA VAL A 481 10.54 -14.22 -13.00
C VAL A 481 12.00 -14.67 -13.10
N VAL A 482 12.36 -15.75 -12.40
CA VAL A 482 13.70 -16.34 -12.45
C VAL A 482 13.99 -16.90 -13.84
N HIS A 483 13.07 -17.70 -14.39
CA HIS A 483 13.17 -18.23 -15.74
C HIS A 483 13.27 -17.11 -16.79
N TYR A 484 12.46 -16.07 -16.66
CA TYR A 484 12.51 -14.91 -17.53
C TYR A 484 13.89 -14.22 -17.47
N SER A 485 14.39 -13.96 -16.26
CA SER A 485 15.68 -13.28 -16.04
C SER A 485 16.85 -14.11 -16.55
N LEU A 486 16.83 -15.43 -16.33
CA LEU A 486 17.83 -16.37 -16.83
C LEU A 486 17.81 -16.45 -18.35
N GLY A 487 16.63 -16.55 -18.96
CA GLY A 487 16.45 -16.51 -20.41
C GLY A 487 17.05 -15.27 -21.05
N LEU A 488 16.77 -14.08 -20.51
CA LEU A 488 17.38 -12.83 -20.98
C LEU A 488 18.90 -12.80 -20.80
N SER A 489 19.42 -13.40 -19.73
CA SER A 489 20.86 -13.50 -19.49
C SER A 489 21.55 -14.45 -20.48
N LEU A 490 20.91 -15.56 -20.84
CA LEU A 490 21.39 -16.53 -21.82
C LEU A 490 21.40 -15.97 -23.24
N ILE A 491 20.41 -15.16 -23.63
CA ILE A 491 20.40 -14.45 -24.93
C ILE A 491 21.66 -13.59 -25.09
N ARG A 492 22.04 -12.82 -24.06
CA ARG A 492 23.26 -11.98 -24.09
C ARG A 492 24.53 -12.80 -24.32
N GLN A 493 24.54 -14.03 -23.83
CA GLN A 493 25.65 -14.97 -24.00
C GLN A 493 25.56 -15.80 -25.28
N GLN A 494 24.58 -15.50 -26.16
CA GLN A 494 24.35 -16.21 -27.42
C GLN A 494 23.98 -17.70 -27.22
N LYS A 495 23.52 -18.08 -26.03
CA LYS A 495 23.03 -19.41 -25.69
C LYS A 495 21.54 -19.51 -26.00
N ASN A 496 21.20 -19.34 -27.28
CA ASN A 496 19.82 -19.10 -27.69
C ASN A 496 18.87 -20.28 -27.43
N ASP A 497 19.32 -21.52 -27.63
CA ASP A 497 18.48 -22.71 -27.41
C ASP A 497 18.11 -22.89 -25.92
N GLU A 498 19.07 -22.67 -25.03
CA GLU A 498 18.85 -22.66 -23.58
C GLU A 498 17.90 -21.51 -23.21
N ALA A 499 18.12 -20.31 -23.77
CA ALA A 499 17.29 -19.14 -23.49
C ALA A 499 15.83 -19.34 -23.89
N VAL A 500 15.56 -19.91 -25.06
CA VAL A 500 14.20 -20.20 -25.55
C VAL A 500 13.49 -21.15 -24.59
N SER A 501 14.22 -22.13 -24.04
CA SER A 501 13.66 -23.09 -23.06
C SER A 501 13.27 -22.41 -21.75
N GLU A 502 14.11 -21.52 -21.23
CA GLU A 502 13.81 -20.75 -20.01
C GLU A 502 12.66 -19.76 -20.23
N LEU A 503 12.66 -19.01 -21.34
CA LEU A 503 11.59 -18.06 -21.66
C LEU A 503 10.24 -18.76 -21.88
N LYS A 504 10.26 -19.97 -22.44
CA LYS A 504 9.06 -20.80 -22.55
C LYS A 504 8.49 -21.10 -21.16
N MET A 505 9.34 -21.56 -20.24
CA MET A 505 8.91 -21.88 -18.86
C MET A 505 8.33 -20.63 -18.17
N ALA A 506 8.96 -19.47 -18.32
CA ALA A 506 8.41 -18.21 -17.80
C ALA A 506 7.00 -17.90 -18.34
N ALA A 507 6.78 -18.05 -19.65
CA ALA A 507 5.49 -17.81 -20.29
C ALA A 507 4.42 -18.85 -19.92
N GLU A 508 4.81 -20.10 -19.62
CA GLU A 508 3.90 -21.17 -19.18
C GLU A 508 3.49 -21.03 -17.71
N LEU A 509 4.43 -20.60 -16.84
CA LEU A 509 4.20 -20.37 -15.41
C LEU A 509 3.39 -19.10 -15.11
N ALA A 510 3.53 -18.04 -15.93
CA ALA A 510 2.78 -16.78 -15.77
C ALA A 510 2.03 -16.43 -17.07
N GLN A 511 0.94 -17.16 -17.30
CA GLN A 511 0.09 -17.04 -18.48
C GLN A 511 -0.67 -15.71 -18.60
N ASP A 512 -0.79 -15.00 -17.48
CA ASP A 512 -1.37 -13.67 -17.30
C ASP A 512 -0.34 -12.55 -17.56
N ASN A 513 0.94 -12.88 -17.79
CA ASN A 513 1.97 -11.89 -18.08
C ASN A 513 2.23 -11.77 -19.59
N ALA A 514 1.64 -10.76 -20.22
CA ALA A 514 1.78 -10.48 -21.66
C ALA A 514 3.26 -10.35 -22.10
N ARG A 515 4.09 -9.70 -21.27
CA ARG A 515 5.51 -9.46 -21.57
C ARG A 515 6.31 -10.76 -21.68
N TYR A 516 6.03 -11.76 -20.84
CA TYR A 516 6.76 -13.03 -20.88
C TYR A 516 6.46 -13.80 -22.17
N VAL A 517 5.19 -13.83 -22.58
CA VAL A 517 4.79 -14.44 -23.86
C VAL A 517 5.37 -13.70 -25.05
N TYR A 518 5.35 -12.36 -25.02
CA TYR A 518 5.96 -11.52 -26.06
C TYR A 518 7.47 -11.80 -26.22
N VAL A 519 8.23 -11.75 -25.12
CA VAL A 519 9.69 -11.98 -25.16
C VAL A 519 10.01 -13.41 -25.59
N TYR A 520 9.23 -14.41 -25.16
CA TYR A 520 9.35 -15.77 -25.65
C TYR A 520 9.12 -15.87 -27.16
N ALA A 521 8.08 -15.23 -27.68
CA ALA A 521 7.80 -15.21 -29.13
C ALA A 521 8.90 -14.50 -29.93
N VAL A 522 9.45 -13.39 -29.42
CA VAL A 522 10.60 -12.72 -30.04
C VAL A 522 11.82 -13.65 -30.09
N ALA A 523 12.09 -14.38 -29.01
CA ALA A 523 13.19 -15.35 -28.96
C ALA A 523 12.99 -16.50 -29.99
N LEU A 524 11.78 -17.06 -30.08
CA LEU A 524 11.42 -18.06 -31.12
C LEU A 524 11.66 -17.52 -32.53
N ASN A 525 11.19 -16.31 -32.82
CA ASN A 525 11.36 -15.73 -34.15
C ASN A 525 12.84 -15.48 -34.48
N SER A 526 13.62 -15.00 -33.50
CA SER A 526 15.06 -14.75 -33.66
C SER A 526 15.88 -16.02 -33.86
N THR A 527 15.37 -17.17 -33.42
CA THR A 527 15.99 -18.50 -33.58
C THR A 527 15.47 -19.27 -34.78
N GLY A 528 14.60 -18.66 -35.60
CA GLY A 528 14.12 -19.20 -36.86
C GLY A 528 12.75 -19.88 -36.79
N ASP A 529 12.13 -19.99 -35.61
CA ASP A 529 10.75 -20.51 -35.46
C ASP A 529 9.71 -19.38 -35.53
N SER A 530 9.62 -18.73 -36.70
CA SER A 530 8.65 -17.66 -36.95
C SER A 530 7.20 -18.16 -36.87
N ALA A 531 6.95 -19.42 -37.25
CA ALA A 531 5.61 -20.01 -37.19
C ALA A 531 5.16 -20.22 -35.74
N GLY A 532 6.04 -20.75 -34.87
CA GLY A 532 5.80 -20.88 -33.44
C GLY A 532 5.62 -19.52 -32.76
N ALA A 533 6.46 -18.54 -33.09
CA ALA A 533 6.34 -17.18 -32.56
C ALA A 533 4.96 -16.56 -32.84
N ILE A 534 4.49 -16.62 -34.10
CA ILE A 534 3.17 -16.13 -34.49
C ILE A 534 2.07 -16.86 -33.71
N LYS A 535 2.15 -18.19 -33.58
CA LYS A 535 1.16 -18.99 -32.84
C LYS A 535 1.06 -18.54 -31.37
N GLN A 536 2.19 -18.33 -30.70
CA GLN A 536 2.21 -17.86 -29.31
C GLN A 536 1.58 -16.48 -29.17
N LEU A 537 1.95 -15.54 -30.05
CA LEU A 537 1.38 -14.19 -30.03
C LEU A 537 -0.12 -14.17 -30.33
N GLN A 538 -0.61 -15.03 -31.24
CA GLN A 538 -2.04 -15.12 -31.53
C GLN A 538 -2.84 -15.62 -30.32
N GLY A 539 -2.32 -16.61 -29.60
CA GLY A 539 -2.90 -17.06 -28.33
C GLY A 539 -2.82 -16.00 -27.23
N ALA A 540 -1.71 -15.27 -27.16
CA ALA A 540 -1.55 -14.15 -26.25
C ALA A 540 -2.56 -13.03 -26.54
N HIS A 541 -2.76 -12.66 -27.81
CA HIS A 541 -3.72 -11.63 -28.23
C HIS A 541 -5.16 -11.94 -27.83
N GLN A 542 -5.54 -13.21 -27.72
CA GLN A 542 -6.88 -13.58 -27.22
C GLN A 542 -7.05 -13.21 -25.75
N ARG A 543 -5.97 -13.30 -24.95
CA ARG A 543 -5.95 -12.95 -23.52
C ARG A 543 -5.68 -11.46 -23.29
N PHE A 544 -4.85 -10.86 -24.14
CA PHE A 544 -4.43 -9.46 -24.07
C PHE A 544 -4.79 -8.72 -25.36
N PRO A 545 -6.09 -8.48 -25.62
CA PRO A 545 -6.56 -7.96 -26.90
C PRO A 545 -6.13 -6.51 -27.19
N VAL A 546 -5.64 -5.81 -26.18
CA VAL A 546 -5.22 -4.39 -26.24
C VAL A 546 -3.71 -4.21 -26.02
N ASP A 547 -2.94 -5.28 -25.91
CA ASP A 547 -1.49 -5.19 -25.70
C ASP A 547 -0.77 -4.75 -26.98
N VAL A 548 -0.08 -3.61 -26.88
CA VAL A 548 0.56 -2.92 -28.01
C VAL A 548 1.76 -3.70 -28.52
N ASP A 549 2.55 -4.30 -27.65
CA ASP A 549 3.76 -5.05 -28.03
C ASP A 549 3.38 -6.34 -28.77
N ILE A 550 2.37 -7.06 -28.28
CA ILE A 550 1.84 -8.26 -28.94
C ILE A 550 1.27 -7.93 -30.32
N LEU A 551 0.45 -6.88 -30.41
CA LEU A 551 -0.13 -6.44 -31.69
C LEU A 551 0.95 -6.00 -32.68
N SER A 552 1.93 -5.22 -32.22
CA SER A 552 3.04 -4.75 -33.06
C SER A 552 3.90 -5.92 -33.56
N ALA A 553 4.17 -6.90 -32.69
CA ALA A 553 4.88 -8.13 -33.06
C ALA A 553 4.12 -8.95 -34.10
N LEU A 554 2.80 -9.12 -33.93
CA LEU A 554 1.95 -9.83 -34.88
C LEU A 554 1.95 -9.15 -36.25
N VAL A 555 1.91 -7.82 -36.29
CA VAL A 555 2.01 -7.05 -37.53
C VAL A 555 3.35 -7.32 -38.21
N SER A 556 4.47 -7.17 -37.49
CA SER A 556 5.80 -7.37 -38.08
C SER A 556 6.01 -8.81 -38.53
N PHE A 557 5.74 -9.79 -37.66
CA PHE A 557 6.04 -11.19 -37.94
C PHE A 557 5.18 -11.75 -39.08
N HIS A 558 3.90 -11.36 -39.18
CA HIS A 558 3.07 -11.74 -40.32
C HIS A 558 3.53 -11.09 -41.63
N ARG A 559 3.96 -9.82 -41.60
CA ARG A 559 4.52 -9.14 -42.78
C ARG A 559 5.80 -9.85 -43.24
N ASP A 560 6.70 -10.13 -42.31
CA ASP A 560 7.99 -10.75 -42.60
C ASP A 560 7.81 -12.20 -43.09
N ALA A 561 6.75 -12.88 -42.65
CA ALA A 561 6.31 -14.19 -43.17
C ALA A 561 5.50 -14.12 -44.50
N GLY A 562 5.32 -12.94 -45.09
CA GLY A 562 4.59 -12.75 -46.35
C GLY A 562 3.05 -12.82 -46.24
N ASN A 563 2.49 -12.89 -45.03
CA ASN A 563 1.04 -12.91 -44.80
C ASN A 563 0.49 -11.48 -44.63
N GLN A 564 0.44 -10.76 -45.75
CA GLN A 564 0.00 -9.36 -45.81
C GLN A 564 -1.41 -9.15 -45.23
N PHE A 565 -2.34 -10.07 -45.51
CA PHE A 565 -3.72 -10.00 -45.03
C PHE A 565 -3.81 -10.03 -43.50
N ALA A 566 -3.07 -10.94 -42.85
CA ALA A 566 -3.03 -11.01 -41.39
C ALA A 566 -2.34 -9.78 -40.79
N ALA A 567 -1.24 -9.32 -41.37
CA ALA A 567 -0.54 -8.11 -40.92
C ALA A 567 -1.46 -6.87 -40.94
N GLU A 568 -2.21 -6.66 -42.03
CA GLU A 568 -3.19 -5.56 -42.13
C GLU A 568 -4.35 -5.69 -41.14
N THR A 569 -4.75 -6.93 -40.83
CA THR A 569 -5.80 -7.20 -39.84
C THR A 569 -5.38 -6.77 -38.43
N TYR A 570 -4.17 -7.14 -38.01
CA TYR A 570 -3.65 -6.72 -36.70
C TYR A 570 -3.29 -5.23 -36.68
N MET A 571 -2.82 -4.66 -37.79
CA MET A 571 -2.55 -3.22 -37.90
C MET A 571 -3.83 -2.40 -37.65
N LYS A 572 -4.97 -2.82 -38.20
CA LYS A 572 -6.27 -2.18 -37.95
C LYS A 572 -6.71 -2.27 -36.49
N LYS A 573 -6.34 -3.33 -35.76
CA LYS A 573 -6.59 -3.43 -34.32
C LYS A 573 -5.71 -2.46 -33.55
N LEU A 574 -4.42 -2.41 -33.88
CA LEU A 574 -3.46 -1.49 -33.27
C LEU A 574 -3.87 -0.02 -33.46
N GLN A 575 -4.25 0.38 -34.68
CA GLN A 575 -4.71 1.74 -34.99
C GLN A 575 -6.00 2.16 -34.27
N LYS A 576 -6.80 1.21 -33.75
CA LYS A 576 -7.97 1.51 -32.92
C LYS A 576 -7.59 1.78 -31.46
N LEU A 577 -6.36 1.45 -31.04
CA LEU A 577 -5.85 1.74 -29.71
C LEU A 577 -5.27 3.15 -29.61
N ASP A 578 -4.67 3.65 -30.71
CA ASP A 578 -4.13 5.02 -30.83
C ASP A 578 -5.20 6.11 -31.00
N ARG A 579 -6.48 5.73 -30.99
CA ARG A 579 -7.65 6.62 -31.00
C ARG A 579 -8.46 6.43 -29.74
#